data_AF-A0A2P6PFQ4-F1
#
_entry.id   AF-A0A2P6PFQ4-F1
#
_cell.length_a   1.000
_cell.length_b   1.000
_cell.length_c   1.000
_cell.angle_alpha   90.00
_cell.angle_beta   90.00
_cell.angle_gamma   90.00
#
_symmetry.space_group_name_H-M   'P 1'
#
loop_
_entity.id
_entity.type
_entity.pdbx_description
1 polymer ?
#
loop_
_entity_poly.entity_id
_entity_poly.type
_entity_poly.pdbx_seq_one_letter_code
_entity_poly.pdbx_strand_id
1 'polypeptide(L)'
;MTGDKFADIQKLWEELDVFGFDLAWLKPCVQSVLGRKKFIEMSGKVTRLREHVDELEVELKRQRTALISAEVDLEMKRRDLAETDELDLNSELGYGRK
;
A
#
# COMPACT_ATOMS: atom_id res chain seq x y z
N MET A 1 -15.02 18.87 7.46
CA MET A 1 -15.46 20.28 7.34
C MET A 1 -14.61 21.21 8.21
N THR A 2 -13.29 21.22 8.05
CA THR A 2 -12.35 22.11 8.78
C THR A 2 -11.53 23.00 7.85
N GLY A 3 -11.51 22.72 6.54
CA GLY A 3 -10.75 23.47 5.55
C GLY A 3 -11.18 24.93 5.40
N ASP A 4 -12.47 25.19 5.60
CA ASP A 4 -13.11 26.51 5.46
C ASP A 4 -12.59 27.50 6.51
N LYS A 5 -12.62 27.09 7.78
CA LYS A 5 -12.23 27.93 8.93
C LYS A 5 -10.79 28.43 8.89
N PHE A 6 -9.86 27.64 8.34
CA PHE A 6 -8.46 28.07 8.22
C PHE A 6 -8.25 29.06 7.06
N ALA A 7 -9.04 28.97 5.99
CA ALA A 7 -9.00 29.92 4.90
C ALA A 7 -9.56 31.28 5.36
N ASP A 8 -10.64 31.26 6.14
CA ASP A 8 -11.22 32.46 6.76
C ASP A 8 -10.22 33.18 7.67
N ILE A 9 -9.49 32.43 8.51
CA ILE A 9 -8.45 32.99 9.39
C ILE A 9 -7.30 33.61 8.59
N GLN A 10 -6.89 32.98 7.49
CA GLN A 10 -5.83 33.51 6.65
C GLN A 10 -6.26 34.84 6.01
N LYS A 11 -7.48 34.89 5.47
CA LYS A 11 -8.04 36.10 4.86
C LYS A 11 -8.20 37.24 5.87
N LEU A 12 -8.72 36.94 7.07
CA LEU A 12 -8.83 37.91 8.16
C LEU A 12 -7.47 38.47 8.58
N TRP A 13 -6.43 37.64 8.62
CA TRP A 13 -5.08 38.07 8.95
C TRP A 13 -4.49 38.98 7.87
N GLU A 14 -4.66 38.64 6.59
CA GLU A 14 -4.25 39.47 5.45
C GLU A 14 -4.96 40.85 5.47
N GLU A 15 -6.26 40.87 5.78
CA GLU A 15 -7.01 42.12 5.94
C GLU A 15 -6.50 42.94 7.14
N LEU A 16 -6.28 42.33 8.30
CA LEU A 16 -5.78 43.01 9.50
C LEU A 16 -4.38 43.61 9.32
N ASP A 17 -3.50 42.93 8.59
CA ASP A 17 -2.15 43.40 8.30
C ASP A 17 -2.16 44.67 7.44
N VAL A 18 -3.10 44.76 6.49
CA VAL A 18 -3.31 45.96 5.65
C VAL A 18 -3.75 47.19 6.46
N PHE A 19 -4.49 46.99 7.55
CA PHE A 19 -4.89 48.08 8.43
C PHE A 19 -3.75 48.63 9.29
N GLY A 20 -2.55 48.04 9.26
CA GLY A 20 -1.33 48.61 9.85
C GLY A 20 -1.28 48.54 11.39
N PHE A 21 -2.03 47.63 12.00
CA PHE A 21 -1.94 47.39 13.44
C PHE A 21 -0.62 46.71 13.80
N ASP A 22 -0.01 47.08 14.93
CA ASP A 22 1.11 46.32 15.48
C ASP A 22 0.60 44.99 16.08
N LEU A 23 0.65 43.94 15.27
CA LEU A 23 0.17 42.60 15.59
C LEU A 23 1.33 41.62 15.83
N ALA A 24 2.51 42.12 16.20
CA ALA A 24 3.68 41.28 16.46
C ALA A 24 3.39 40.16 17.48
N TRP A 25 2.51 40.42 18.45
CA TRP A 25 2.10 39.46 19.48
C TRP A 25 1.16 38.35 18.97
N LEU A 26 0.38 38.61 17.91
CA LEU A 26 -0.62 37.67 17.38
C LEU A 26 -0.06 36.77 16.26
N LYS A 27 0.96 37.26 15.54
CA LYS A 27 1.61 36.59 14.41
C LYS A 27 2.07 35.14 14.72
N PRO A 28 2.76 34.84 15.83
CA PRO A 28 3.18 33.46 16.14
C PRO A 28 2.00 32.51 16.33
N CYS A 29 0.89 33.02 16.89
CA CYS A 29 -0.31 32.23 17.15
C CYS A 29 -1.02 31.87 15.83
N VAL A 30 -1.19 32.84 14.93
CA VAL A 30 -1.80 32.63 13.60
C VAL A 30 -0.97 31.66 12.76
N GLN A 31 0.36 31.82 12.75
CA GLN A 31 1.26 30.92 12.04
C GLN A 31 1.19 29.48 12.60
N SER A 32 1.09 29.32 13.91
CA SER A 32 0.96 28.00 14.55
C SER A 32 -0.34 27.29 14.14
N VAL A 33 -1.46 28.02 14.12
CA VAL A 33 -2.78 27.49 13.71
C VAL A 33 -2.78 27.10 12.23
N LEU A 34 -2.25 27.97 11.36
CA LEU A 34 -2.14 27.70 9.92
C LEU A 34 -1.15 26.56 9.62
N GLY A 35 -0.05 26.45 10.38
CA GLY A 35 0.88 25.33 10.30
C GLY A 35 0.21 24.01 10.65
N ARG A 36 -0.63 23.99 11.69
CA ARG A 36 -1.39 22.81 12.12
C ARG A 36 -2.33 22.28 11.04
N LYS A 37 -2.87 23.13 10.15
CA LYS A 37 -3.66 22.70 8.96
C LYS A 37 -2.86 21.74 8.07
N LYS A 38 -1.59 22.07 7.78
CA LYS A 38 -0.71 21.22 6.96
C LYS A 38 -0.44 19.88 7.62
N PHE A 39 -0.23 19.88 8.95
CA PHE A 39 -0.05 18.64 9.71
C PHE A 39 -1.30 17.75 9.68
N ILE A 40 -2.50 18.33 9.79
CA ILE A 40 -3.75 17.57 9.69
C ILE A 40 -3.91 16.94 8.30
N GLU A 41 -3.61 17.70 7.24
CA GLU A 41 -3.66 17.18 5.86
C GLU A 41 -2.64 16.07 5.62
N MET A 42 -1.39 16.27 6.06
CA MET A 42 -0.34 15.25 5.97
C MET A 42 -0.67 14.01 6.79
N SER A 43 -1.25 14.17 7.98
CA SER A 43 -1.71 13.05 8.82
C SER A 43 -2.73 12.20 8.07
N GLY A 44 -3.73 12.82 7.43
CA GLY A 44 -4.72 12.10 6.61
C GLY A 44 -4.09 11.36 5.42
N LYS A 45 -3.10 11.96 4.76
CA LYS A 45 -2.33 11.30 3.69
C LYS A 45 -1.55 10.07 4.21
N VAL A 46 -0.90 10.22 5.37
CA VAL A 46 -0.16 9.12 6.01
C VAL A 46 -1.08 7.98 6.44
N THR A 47 -2.28 8.28 6.97
CA THR A 47 -3.27 7.25 7.32
C THR A 47 -3.69 6.45 6.09
N ARG A 48 -4.01 7.10 4.97
CA ARG A 48 -4.37 6.41 3.72
C ARG A 48 -3.23 5.56 3.16
N LEU A 49 -2.00 6.09 3.21
CA LEU A 49 -0.82 5.33 2.79
C LEU A 49 -0.63 4.08 3.64
N ARG A 50 -0.88 4.17 4.94
CA ARG A 50 -0.83 3.01 5.84
C ARG A 50 -1.89 1.97 5.47
N GLU A 51 -3.13 2.39 5.23
CA GLU A 51 -4.20 1.49 4.77
C GLU A 51 -3.82 0.76 3.47
N HIS A 52 -3.24 1.47 2.50
CA HIS A 52 -2.76 0.85 1.26
C HIS A 52 -1.59 -0.12 1.46
N VAL A 53 -0.67 0.19 2.38
CA VAL A 53 0.42 -0.73 2.74
C VAL A 53 -0.15 -2.00 3.35
N ASP A 54 -1.12 -1.89 4.27
CA ASP A 54 -1.76 -3.04 4.89
C ASP A 54 -2.49 -3.92 3.85
N GLU A 55 -3.20 -3.31 2.88
CA GLU A 55 -3.82 -4.02 1.76
C GLU A 55 -2.80 -4.77 0.90
N LEU A 56 -1.69 -4.12 0.56
CA LEU A 56 -0.61 -4.72 -0.23
C LEU A 56 0.06 -5.89 0.51
N GLU A 57 0.25 -5.77 1.82
CA GLU A 57 0.81 -6.87 2.63
C GLU A 57 -0.08 -8.11 2.64
N VAL A 58 -1.41 -7.92 2.70
CA VAL A 58 -2.37 -9.02 2.62
C VAL A 58 -2.32 -9.69 1.25
N GLU A 59 -2.33 -8.90 0.19
CA GLU A 59 -2.28 -9.43 -1.19
C GLU A 59 -0.97 -10.17 -1.46
N LEU A 60 0.15 -9.63 -0.98
CA LEU A 60 1.45 -10.27 -1.09
C LEU A 60 1.50 -11.62 -0.36
N LYS A 61 0.91 -11.71 0.85
CA LYS A 61 0.77 -13.00 1.55
C LYS A 61 -0.06 -13.99 0.74
N ARG A 62 -1.20 -13.55 0.19
CA ARG A 62 -2.06 -14.39 -0.67
C ARG A 62 -1.31 -14.93 -1.88
N GLN A 63 -0.58 -14.06 -2.58
CA GLN A 63 0.21 -14.44 -3.75
C GLN A 63 1.33 -15.43 -3.42
N ARG A 64 2.01 -15.24 -2.28
CA ARG A 64 3.03 -16.21 -1.82
C ARG A 64 2.43 -17.58 -1.55
N THR A 65 1.27 -17.66 -0.92
CA THR A 65 0.59 -18.94 -0.68
C THR A 65 0.18 -19.60 -2.01
N ALA A 66 -0.35 -18.84 -2.96
CA ALA A 66 -0.70 -19.34 -4.28
C ALA A 66 0.52 -19.86 -5.05
N LEU A 67 1.67 -19.17 -4.95
CA LEU A 67 2.92 -19.59 -5.57
C LEU A 67 3.40 -20.93 -5.02
N ILE A 68 3.42 -21.09 -3.69
CA ILE A 68 3.83 -22.35 -3.05
C ILE A 68 2.93 -23.51 -3.49
N SER A 69 1.60 -23.28 -3.56
CA SER A 69 0.67 -24.30 -4.06
C SER A 69 0.98 -24.70 -5.49
N ALA A 70 1.21 -23.72 -6.37
CA ALA A 70 1.51 -23.97 -7.77
C ALA A 70 2.85 -24.69 -7.96
N GLU A 71 3.85 -24.39 -7.15
CA GLU A 71 5.14 -25.10 -7.15
C GLU A 71 4.99 -26.57 -6.75
N VAL A 72 4.19 -26.86 -5.73
CA VAL A 72 3.88 -28.23 -5.30
C VAL A 72 3.13 -28.99 -6.40
N ASP A 73 2.12 -28.36 -7.01
CA ASP A 73 1.37 -28.95 -8.13
C ASP A 73 2.26 -29.25 -9.35
N LEU A 74 3.18 -28.34 -9.65
CA LEU A 74 4.16 -28.51 -10.74
C LEU A 74 5.10 -29.69 -10.45
N GLU A 75 5.58 -29.82 -9.21
CA GLU A 75 6.48 -30.91 -8.82
C GLU A 75 5.77 -32.28 -8.80
N MET A 76 4.49 -32.33 -8.44
CA MET A 76 3.68 -33.53 -8.58
C MET A 76 3.54 -33.93 -10.06
N LYS A 77 3.16 -32.99 -10.92
CA LYS A 77 3.04 -33.25 -12.37
C LYS A 77 4.36 -33.69 -13.01
N ARG A 78 5.49 -33.17 -12.55
CA ARG A 78 6.82 -33.61 -13.02
C ARG A 78 7.10 -35.06 -12.65
N ARG A 79 6.76 -35.48 -11.44
CA ARG A 79 6.92 -36.87 -11.01
C ARG A 79 5.99 -37.81 -11.77
N ASP A 80 4.72 -37.44 -11.91
CA ASP A 80 3.75 -38.22 -12.67
C ASP A 80 4.21 -38.41 -14.13
N LEU A 81 4.73 -37.34 -14.76
CA LEU A 81 5.26 -37.41 -16.13
C LEU A 81 6.49 -38.33 -16.22
N ALA A 82 7.43 -38.23 -15.27
CA ALA A 82 8.61 -39.09 -15.25
C ALA A 82 8.24 -40.57 -15.08
N GLU A 83 7.26 -40.88 -14.23
CA GLU A 83 6.75 -42.25 -14.06
C GLU A 83 6.09 -42.76 -15.35
N THR A 84 5.32 -41.93 -16.06
CA THR A 84 4.75 -42.32 -17.36
C THR A 84 5.80 -42.55 -18.42
N ASP A 85 6.84 -41.73 -18.47
CA ASP A 85 7.95 -41.88 -19.43
C ASP A 85 8.73 -43.18 -19.15
N GLU A 86 8.94 -43.56 -17.88
CA GLU A 86 9.58 -44.82 -17.50
C GLU A 86 8.73 -46.06 -17.87
N LEU A 87 7.40 -45.99 -17.71
CA LEU A 87 6.49 -47.06 -18.10
C LEU A 87 6.44 -47.24 -19.63
N ASP A 88 6.45 -46.14 -20.38
CA ASP A 88 6.48 -46.17 -21.85
C ASP A 88 7.79 -46.79 -22.36
N LEU A 89 8.94 -46.37 -21.81
CA LEU A 89 10.25 -46.96 -22.12
C LEU A 89 10.30 -48.46 -21.79
N ASN A 90 9.74 -48.89 -20.65
CA ASN A 90 9.70 -50.31 -20.30
C ASN A 90 8.81 -51.15 -21.23
N SER A 91 7.73 -50.56 -21.75
CA SER A 91 6.87 -51.18 -22.77
C SER A 91 7.60 -51.32 -24.10
N GLU A 92 8.30 -50.27 -24.54
CA GLU A 92 9.04 -50.24 -25.80
C GLU A 92 10.25 -51.18 -25.80
N LEU A 93 10.93 -51.33 -24.67
CA LEU A 93 12.06 -52.25 -24.49
C LEU A 93 11.65 -53.73 -24.29
N GLY A 94 10.35 -54.04 -24.25
CA GLY A 94 9.85 -55.41 -24.23
C GLY A 94 9.96 -56.13 -22.88
N TYR A 95 10.25 -55.42 -21.78
CA TYR A 95 10.32 -55.99 -20.43
C TYR A 95 8.95 -56.38 -19.84
N GLY A 96 7.84 -56.05 -20.51
CA GLY A 96 6.46 -56.38 -20.10
C GLY A 96 5.90 -57.73 -20.57
N ARG A 97 6.64 -58.56 -21.32
CA ARG A 97 6.19 -59.90 -21.74
C ARG A 97 6.90 -61.00 -20.98
N LYS A 98 6.25 -61.55 -19.96
CA LYS A 98 6.51 -62.89 -19.44
C LYS A 98 5.21 -63.58 -19.06
#